data_AF-A0A5J5CD17-F1
#
_entry.id   AF-A0A5J5CD17-F1
#
_cell.length_a   1.000
_cell.length_b   1.000
_cell.length_c   1.000
_cell.angle_alpha   90.00
_cell.angle_beta   90.00
_cell.angle_gamma   90.00
#
_symmetry.space_group_name_H-M   'P 1'
#
loop_
_entity.id
_entity.type
_entity.pdbx_description
1 polymer ?
#
loop_
_entity_poly.entity_id
_entity_poly.type
_entity_poly.pdbx_seq_one_letter_code
_entity_poly.pdbx_strand_id
1 'polypeptide(L)'
;MDPLVGSTARETLERVSASLGCDPTDAEVAAHLDQHDPLRHLRDQFLVPKMKDLPPSDLSLVDGADECIYLVGNSLGLQPKTARKYLSFYKPTSGRHKILLEDKAFPSDHGEETLRTDDILEVIEKEGDSIAVVIFSGVQYYTGQLFNMAAITEAGQRKVTDTHFPKLQPGVSGFRLSNQPILLVCPLQASLEVFNMTSMQALRRKSLLLTGYLEYLIQHYYSEDPAQPHKAHVHIVTPSDPQQRGCQLSLSFSVPILKIFQELEKRGVACDMREPNVLRVAPVPLYNSFSDVHRF
;
A
#
# COMPACT_ATOMS: atom_id res chain seq x y z
N MET A 1 4.10 27.75 3.43
CA MET A 1 5.17 26.84 3.89
C MET A 1 4.72 25.43 3.56
N ASP A 2 5.63 24.55 3.17
CA ASP A 2 5.29 23.15 2.93
C ASP A 2 4.98 22.46 4.27
N PRO A 3 3.74 22.01 4.50
CA PRO A 3 3.31 21.46 5.79
C PRO A 3 4.03 20.17 6.17
N LEU A 4 4.79 19.56 5.25
CA LEU A 4 5.41 18.25 5.43
C LEU A 4 6.90 18.34 5.89
N VAL A 5 7.43 19.52 6.22
CA VAL A 5 8.86 19.66 6.60
C VAL A 5 9.04 19.39 8.10
N GLY A 6 9.65 18.24 8.43
CA GLY A 6 10.28 17.99 9.73
C GLY A 6 9.36 17.72 10.92
N SER A 7 8.04 17.73 10.74
CA SER A 7 7.07 17.41 11.80
C SER A 7 6.44 16.03 11.64
N THR A 8 6.07 15.39 12.75
CA THR A 8 5.30 14.14 12.75
C THR A 8 3.91 14.37 12.13
N ALA A 9 3.20 13.28 11.78
CA ALA A 9 1.83 13.39 11.29
C ALA A 9 0.93 14.12 12.30
N ARG A 10 1.02 13.74 13.57
CA ARG A 10 0.27 14.36 14.67
C ARG A 10 0.53 15.87 14.80
N GLU A 11 1.79 16.28 14.87
CA GLU A 11 2.17 17.70 14.96
C GLU A 11 1.67 18.50 13.74
N THR A 12 1.66 17.86 12.57
CA THR A 12 1.16 18.48 11.33
C THR A 12 -0.36 18.71 11.42
N LEU A 13 -1.11 17.72 11.90
CA LEU A 13 -2.56 17.80 12.08
C LEU A 13 -2.94 18.86 13.11
N GLU A 14 -2.29 18.84 14.28
CA GLU A 14 -2.52 19.83 15.35
C GLU A 14 -2.22 21.26 14.90
N ARG A 15 -1.16 21.46 14.11
CA ARG A 15 -0.83 22.77 13.54
C ARG A 15 -1.85 23.23 12.50
N VAL A 16 -2.27 22.33 11.61
CA VAL A 16 -3.27 22.66 10.57
C VAL A 16 -4.61 22.98 11.21
N SER A 17 -5.10 22.14 12.13
CA SER A 17 -6.37 22.34 12.80
C SER A 17 -6.38 23.64 13.63
N ALA A 18 -5.30 23.96 14.33
CA ALA A 18 -5.15 25.22 15.05
C ALA A 18 -5.20 26.44 14.10
N SER A 19 -4.62 26.32 12.89
CA SER A 19 -4.68 27.39 11.88
C SER A 19 -6.08 27.59 11.29
N LEU A 20 -6.90 26.54 11.27
CA LEU A 20 -8.28 26.55 10.78
C LEU A 20 -9.30 26.88 11.88
N GLY A 21 -8.91 26.77 13.16
CA GLY A 21 -9.82 26.94 14.30
C GLY A 21 -10.80 25.77 14.47
N CYS A 22 -10.39 24.55 14.10
CA CYS A 22 -11.22 23.34 14.13
C CYS A 22 -10.52 22.20 14.91
N ASP A 23 -11.23 21.08 15.12
CA ASP A 23 -10.64 19.88 15.71
C ASP A 23 -9.72 19.16 14.69
N PRO A 24 -8.61 18.52 15.12
CA PRO A 24 -7.75 17.72 14.23
C PRO A 24 -8.47 16.60 13.46
N THR A 25 -9.63 16.16 13.94
CA THR A 25 -10.45 15.13 13.31
C THR A 25 -11.46 15.65 12.30
N ASP A 26 -11.65 16.97 12.20
CA ASP A 26 -12.64 17.57 11.31
C ASP A 26 -12.26 17.43 9.81
N ALA A 27 -13.29 17.35 8.96
CA ALA A 27 -13.14 17.18 7.51
C ALA A 27 -12.38 18.34 6.84
N GLU A 28 -12.45 19.53 7.42
CA GLU A 28 -11.73 20.73 7.01
C GLU A 28 -10.21 20.52 7.01
N VAL A 29 -9.69 19.71 7.95
CA VAL A 29 -8.26 19.36 8.01
C VAL A 29 -7.88 18.52 6.79
N ALA A 30 -8.66 17.49 6.47
CA ALA A 30 -8.43 16.65 5.29
C ALA A 30 -8.49 17.47 3.99
N ALA A 31 -9.51 18.32 3.85
CA ALA A 31 -9.67 19.20 2.70
C ALA A 31 -8.49 20.19 2.55
N HIS A 32 -8.01 20.75 3.66
CA HIS A 32 -6.84 21.63 3.67
C HIS A 32 -5.57 20.88 3.24
N LEU A 33 -5.34 19.67 3.74
CA LEU A 33 -4.18 18.85 3.36
C LEU A 33 -4.23 18.47 1.87
N ASP A 34 -5.39 18.13 1.32
CA ASP A 34 -5.56 17.88 -0.12
C ASP A 34 -5.32 19.13 -0.97
N GLN A 35 -5.78 20.29 -0.51
CA GLN A 35 -5.55 21.56 -1.22
C GLN A 35 -4.05 21.91 -1.28
N HIS A 36 -3.27 21.50 -0.28
CA HIS A 36 -1.84 21.76 -0.19
C HIS A 36 -0.97 20.57 -0.62
N ASP A 37 -1.56 19.47 -1.09
CA ASP A 37 -0.82 18.32 -1.62
C ASP A 37 -0.24 18.65 -3.01
N PRO A 38 1.11 18.74 -3.16
CA PRO A 38 1.72 19.00 -4.45
C PRO A 38 1.52 17.84 -5.44
N LEU A 39 1.19 16.63 -4.96
CA LEU A 39 1.03 15.43 -5.76
C LEU A 39 -0.42 15.15 -6.15
N ARG A 40 -1.39 15.98 -5.75
CA ARG A 40 -2.83 15.73 -6.00
C ARG A 40 -3.17 15.49 -7.48
N HIS A 41 -2.43 16.16 -8.38
CA HIS A 41 -2.60 16.07 -9.83
C HIS A 41 -2.25 14.68 -10.40
N LEU A 42 -1.54 13.83 -9.65
CA LEU A 42 -1.21 12.48 -10.07
C LEU A 42 -2.44 11.57 -10.05
N ARG A 43 -3.45 11.84 -9.20
CA ARG A 43 -4.72 11.08 -9.19
C ARG A 43 -5.39 11.11 -10.56
N ASP A 44 -5.30 12.23 -11.28
CA ASP A 44 -5.88 12.40 -12.61
C ASP A 44 -5.27 11.46 -13.66
N GLN A 45 -4.13 10.82 -13.37
CA GLN A 45 -3.51 9.83 -14.24
C GLN A 45 -4.10 8.43 -14.09
N PHE A 46 -4.99 8.18 -13.12
CA PHE A 46 -5.52 6.85 -12.81
C PHE A 46 -7.01 6.71 -13.09
N LEU A 47 -7.43 5.49 -13.44
CA LEU A 47 -8.83 5.12 -13.53
C LEU A 47 -9.31 4.67 -12.14
N VAL A 48 -9.98 5.56 -11.41
CA VAL A 48 -10.61 5.22 -10.12
C VAL A 48 -12.02 4.67 -10.40
N PRO A 49 -12.37 3.46 -9.89
CA PRO A 49 -13.70 2.90 -10.05
C PRO A 49 -14.78 3.80 -9.41
N LYS A 50 -15.98 3.80 -9.98
CA LYS A 50 -17.15 4.41 -9.34
C LYS A 50 -17.83 3.42 -8.40
N MET A 51 -18.58 3.92 -7.42
CA MET A 51 -19.32 3.08 -6.47
C MET A 51 -20.22 2.06 -7.18
N LYS A 52 -20.93 2.47 -8.23
CA LYS A 52 -21.79 1.58 -9.02
C LYS A 52 -21.06 0.47 -9.79
N ASP A 53 -19.76 0.64 -10.03
CA ASP A 53 -18.94 -0.32 -10.77
C ASP A 53 -18.36 -1.40 -9.84
N LEU A 54 -18.48 -1.23 -8.52
CA LEU A 54 -18.08 -2.22 -7.53
C LEU A 54 -19.23 -3.22 -7.29
N PRO A 55 -19.04 -4.53 -7.60
CA PRO A 55 -20.10 -5.53 -7.42
C PRO A 55 -20.74 -5.61 -6.03
N PRO A 56 -20.01 -5.44 -4.90
CA PRO A 56 -20.61 -5.55 -3.57
C PRO A 56 -21.28 -4.27 -3.07
N SER A 57 -21.21 -3.14 -3.80
CA SER A 57 -21.75 -1.86 -3.33
C SER A 57 -23.27 -1.81 -3.33
N ASP A 58 -23.84 -1.25 -2.27
CA ASP A 58 -25.27 -1.07 -2.07
C ASP A 58 -25.66 0.38 -2.41
N LEU A 59 -26.27 0.57 -3.58
CA LEU A 59 -26.68 1.90 -4.08
C LEU A 59 -27.79 2.58 -3.28
N SER A 60 -28.37 1.90 -2.27
CA SER A 60 -29.24 2.56 -1.29
C SER A 60 -28.47 3.32 -0.21
N LEU A 61 -27.18 3.01 -0.03
CA LEU A 61 -26.29 3.61 0.98
C LEU A 61 -25.32 4.64 0.41
N VAL A 62 -25.10 4.64 -0.91
CA VAL A 62 -24.09 5.47 -1.59
C VAL A 62 -24.59 6.06 -2.90
N ASP A 63 -24.00 7.19 -3.31
CA ASP A 63 -24.19 7.69 -4.67
C ASP A 63 -23.33 6.88 -5.66
N GLY A 64 -23.99 6.24 -6.62
CA GLY A 64 -23.32 5.43 -7.65
C GLY A 64 -22.38 6.21 -8.57
N ALA A 65 -22.50 7.54 -8.65
CA ALA A 65 -21.63 8.39 -9.47
C ALA A 65 -20.29 8.74 -8.81
N ASP A 66 -20.22 8.61 -7.48
CA ASP A 66 -19.02 8.92 -6.71
C ASP A 66 -17.91 7.90 -6.95
N GLU A 67 -16.67 8.34 -6.76
CA GLU A 67 -15.50 7.45 -6.76
C GLU A 67 -15.49 6.61 -5.48
N CYS A 68 -15.08 5.35 -5.63
CA CYS A 68 -14.86 4.48 -4.51
C CYS A 68 -13.65 4.89 -3.67
N ILE A 69 -13.64 4.44 -2.42
CA ILE A 69 -12.49 4.60 -1.53
C ILE A 69 -11.56 3.40 -1.79
N TYR A 70 -10.59 3.59 -2.68
CA TYR A 70 -9.72 2.51 -3.15
C TYR A 70 -8.43 2.40 -2.31
N LEU A 71 -8.43 1.48 -1.32
CA LEU A 71 -7.35 1.27 -0.36
C LEU A 71 -6.67 -0.10 -0.52
N VAL A 72 -6.82 -0.74 -1.68
CA VAL A 72 -6.25 -2.07 -2.02
C VAL A 72 -5.10 -1.97 -3.04
N GLY A 73 -4.49 -0.79 -3.14
CA GLY A 73 -3.40 -0.49 -4.07
C GLY A 73 -2.11 -1.29 -3.86
N ASN A 74 -1.89 -1.75 -2.63
CA ASN A 74 -0.83 -2.68 -2.23
C ASN A 74 -1.00 -4.10 -2.79
N SER A 75 -2.23 -4.48 -3.18
CA SER A 75 -2.55 -5.77 -3.79
C SER A 75 -2.69 -5.62 -5.31
N LEU A 76 -3.58 -4.73 -5.76
CA LEU A 76 -3.79 -4.41 -7.17
C LEU A 76 -3.85 -2.89 -7.35
N GLY A 77 -2.76 -2.31 -7.86
CA GLY A 77 -2.67 -0.88 -8.14
C GLY A 77 -3.68 -0.44 -9.21
N LEU A 78 -4.18 0.80 -9.08
CA LEU A 78 -5.06 1.37 -10.09
C LEU A 78 -4.37 1.48 -11.45
N GLN A 79 -5.15 1.30 -12.52
CA GLN A 79 -4.63 1.37 -13.88
C GLN A 79 -4.31 2.81 -14.29
N PRO A 80 -3.07 3.12 -14.75
CA PRO A 80 -2.77 4.38 -15.40
C PRO A 80 -3.57 4.54 -16.70
N LYS A 81 -4.17 5.71 -16.92
CA LYS A 81 -4.95 6.05 -18.14
C LYS A 81 -4.12 5.89 -19.42
N THR A 82 -2.81 6.09 -19.34
CA THR A 82 -1.87 5.95 -20.46
C THR A 82 -1.63 4.50 -20.89
N ALA A 83 -1.94 3.50 -20.06
CA ALA A 83 -1.73 2.09 -20.39
C ALA A 83 -2.47 1.68 -21.68
N ARG A 84 -3.67 2.22 -21.92
CA ARG A 84 -4.42 1.99 -23.17
C ARG A 84 -3.70 2.52 -24.42
N LYS A 85 -2.96 3.63 -24.30
CA LYS A 85 -2.19 4.18 -25.43
C LYS A 85 -1.06 3.24 -25.82
N TYR A 86 -0.35 2.71 -24.82
CA TYR A 86 0.72 1.73 -25.03
C TYR A 86 0.22 0.42 -25.64
N LEU A 87 -0.99 -0.01 -25.28
CA LEU A 87 -1.61 -1.23 -25.83
C LEU A 87 -2.34 -1.01 -27.17
N SER A 88 -2.26 0.18 -27.77
CA SER A 88 -3.03 0.52 -29.00
C SER A 88 -2.70 -0.34 -30.22
N PHE A 89 -1.55 -1.03 -30.22
CA PHE A 89 -1.20 -2.01 -31.24
C PHE A 89 -2.01 -3.32 -31.13
N TYR A 90 -2.55 -3.64 -29.95
CA TYR A 90 -3.40 -4.81 -29.72
C TYR A 90 -4.86 -4.45 -29.99
N LYS A 91 -5.37 -4.86 -31.16
CA LYS A 91 -6.75 -4.60 -31.60
C LYS A 91 -7.47 -5.93 -31.83
N PRO A 92 -8.08 -6.53 -30.80
CA PRO A 92 -8.84 -7.76 -30.98
C PRO A 92 -10.02 -7.52 -31.92
N THR A 93 -10.35 -8.52 -32.73
CA THR A 93 -11.52 -8.50 -33.63
C THR A 93 -12.46 -9.64 -33.25
N SER A 94 -13.70 -9.61 -33.74
CA SER A 94 -14.66 -10.70 -33.53
C SER A 94 -14.08 -12.07 -33.94
N GLY A 95 -13.28 -12.13 -35.00
CA GLY A 95 -12.60 -13.35 -35.46
C GLY A 95 -11.26 -13.67 -34.80
N ARG A 96 -10.62 -12.74 -34.08
CA ARG A 96 -9.28 -12.92 -33.48
C ARG A 96 -9.13 -12.10 -32.18
N HIS A 97 -9.51 -12.70 -31.06
CA HIS A 97 -9.53 -12.06 -29.73
C HIS A 97 -9.00 -12.96 -28.59
N LYS A 98 -8.72 -14.24 -28.86
CA LYS A 98 -8.29 -15.19 -27.83
C LYS A 98 -6.84 -14.96 -27.42
N ILE A 99 -6.56 -15.00 -26.13
CA ILE A 99 -5.22 -15.01 -25.54
C ILE A 99 -5.00 -16.39 -24.93
N LEU A 100 -3.88 -17.04 -25.26
CA LEU A 100 -3.48 -18.31 -24.68
C LEU A 100 -2.53 -18.03 -23.50
N LEU A 101 -2.84 -18.60 -22.34
CA LEU A 101 -2.01 -18.54 -21.12
C LEU A 101 -2.03 -19.90 -20.41
N GLU A 102 -1.04 -20.17 -19.57
CA GLU A 102 -0.98 -21.39 -18.76
C GLU A 102 -2.00 -21.37 -17.60
N ASP A 103 -2.53 -22.56 -17.28
CA ASP A 103 -3.67 -22.78 -16.38
C ASP A 103 -3.46 -22.34 -14.92
N LYS A 104 -2.21 -22.14 -14.46
CA LYS A 104 -1.86 -21.88 -13.04
C LYS A 104 -0.80 -20.79 -12.85
N ALA A 105 -1.07 -19.58 -13.33
CA ALA A 105 -0.12 -18.46 -13.29
C ALA A 105 0.05 -17.76 -11.93
N PHE A 106 -0.66 -18.16 -10.85
CA PHE A 106 -0.62 -17.47 -9.55
C PHE A 106 -0.72 -18.40 -8.33
N PRO A 107 0.16 -18.28 -7.33
CA PRO A 107 0.03 -18.94 -6.03
C PRO A 107 -0.59 -18.02 -4.95
N SER A 108 -1.13 -18.64 -3.88
CA SER A 108 -1.82 -18.00 -2.74
C SER A 108 -1.06 -18.18 -1.41
N ASP A 109 -1.20 -17.21 -0.51
CA ASP A 109 -0.36 -17.03 0.69
C ASP A 109 -0.95 -17.58 2.01
N HIS A 110 -0.08 -17.87 3.00
CA HIS A 110 -0.38 -18.13 4.41
C HIS A 110 0.25 -17.06 5.33
N GLY A 111 -0.36 -16.79 6.50
CA GLY A 111 -0.08 -15.63 7.37
C GLY A 111 1.03 -15.84 8.44
N GLU A 112 1.62 -14.73 8.89
CA GLU A 112 2.66 -14.66 9.94
C GLU A 112 2.62 -13.30 10.69
N GLU A 113 3.25 -13.25 11.88
CA GLU A 113 3.42 -12.06 12.75
C GLU A 113 4.63 -11.19 12.36
N THR A 114 4.77 -9.99 12.96
CA THR A 114 5.92 -9.09 12.72
C THR A 114 7.19 -9.59 13.40
N LEU A 115 8.37 -9.30 12.82
CA LEU A 115 9.67 -9.72 13.36
C LEU A 115 10.48 -8.51 13.85
N ARG A 116 11.24 -8.62 14.94
CA ARG A 116 12.17 -7.54 15.33
C ARG A 116 13.42 -7.63 14.48
N THR A 117 13.99 -6.48 14.10
CA THR A 117 15.23 -6.45 13.31
C THR A 117 16.38 -7.11 14.08
N ASP A 118 16.50 -6.84 15.39
CA ASP A 118 17.57 -7.42 16.22
C ASP A 118 17.52 -8.95 16.25
N ASP A 119 16.32 -9.55 16.35
CA ASP A 119 16.14 -11.00 16.32
C ASP A 119 16.60 -11.58 14.97
N ILE A 120 16.30 -10.90 13.85
CA ILE A 120 16.77 -11.30 12.50
C ILE A 120 18.30 -11.26 12.44
N LEU A 121 18.92 -10.20 12.96
CA LEU A 121 20.37 -10.04 12.95
C LEU A 121 21.07 -11.08 13.86
N GLU A 122 20.49 -11.40 15.01
CA GLU A 122 21.01 -12.43 15.92
C GLU A 122 21.01 -13.82 15.26
N VAL A 123 19.93 -14.17 14.56
CA VAL A 123 19.84 -15.43 13.82
C VAL A 123 20.89 -15.48 12.70
N ILE A 124 21.07 -14.41 11.93
CA ILE A 124 22.10 -14.34 10.88
C ILE A 124 23.50 -14.47 11.49
N GLU A 125 23.77 -13.84 12.63
CA GLU A 125 25.09 -13.92 13.28
C GLU A 125 25.39 -15.33 13.80
N LYS A 126 24.39 -15.97 14.42
CA LYS A 126 24.50 -17.29 15.03
C LYS A 126 24.56 -18.42 14.01
N GLU A 127 23.77 -18.34 12.94
CA GLU A 127 23.58 -19.44 11.98
C GLU A 127 24.18 -19.17 10.60
N GLY A 128 24.70 -17.96 10.37
CA GLY A 128 25.18 -17.46 9.07
C GLY A 128 26.19 -18.34 8.35
N ASP A 129 27.06 -19.05 9.08
CA ASP A 129 28.05 -19.97 8.50
C ASP A 129 27.40 -21.19 7.81
N SER A 130 26.14 -21.49 8.15
CA SER A 130 25.34 -22.55 7.52
C SER A 130 24.30 -22.04 6.52
N ILE A 131 24.13 -20.72 6.41
CA ILE A 131 23.16 -20.07 5.51
C ILE A 131 23.80 -19.84 4.14
N ALA A 132 23.22 -20.41 3.09
CA ALA A 132 23.70 -20.20 1.71
C ALA A 132 23.13 -18.94 1.04
N VAL A 133 21.89 -18.56 1.36
CA VAL A 133 21.20 -17.38 0.80
C VAL A 133 20.20 -16.84 1.83
N VAL A 134 20.19 -15.52 2.02
CA VAL A 134 19.15 -14.81 2.79
C VAL A 134 18.12 -14.25 1.80
N ILE A 135 16.88 -14.73 1.86
CA ILE A 135 15.76 -14.26 1.02
C ILE A 135 14.69 -13.66 1.93
N PHE A 136 14.54 -12.34 1.87
CA PHE A 136 13.53 -11.59 2.63
C PHE A 136 12.70 -10.70 1.69
N SER A 137 11.43 -10.50 2.02
CA SER A 137 10.63 -9.44 1.41
C SER A 137 11.12 -8.07 1.90
N GLY A 138 10.99 -7.01 1.09
CA GLY A 138 11.28 -5.66 1.56
C GLY A 138 10.19 -5.13 2.48
N VAL A 139 8.93 -5.37 2.12
CA VAL A 139 7.75 -5.12 2.95
C VAL A 139 6.96 -6.42 3.06
N GLN A 140 6.65 -6.86 4.28
CA GLN A 140 5.87 -8.06 4.52
C GLN A 140 4.41 -7.80 4.12
N TYR A 141 3.85 -8.63 3.24
CA TYR A 141 2.53 -8.40 2.64
C TYR A 141 1.39 -8.35 3.68
N TYR A 142 1.32 -9.31 4.60
CA TYR A 142 0.29 -9.44 5.62
C TYR A 142 0.40 -8.35 6.70
N THR A 143 1.60 -8.11 7.26
CA THR A 143 1.76 -7.20 8.40
C THR A 143 2.01 -5.74 7.98
N GLY A 144 2.45 -5.50 6.75
CA GLY A 144 2.85 -4.17 6.26
C GLY A 144 4.20 -3.68 6.80
N GLN A 145 4.93 -4.54 7.51
CA GLN A 145 6.25 -4.22 8.08
C GLN A 145 7.27 -3.97 6.98
N LEU A 146 7.97 -2.84 7.03
CA LEU A 146 9.13 -2.52 6.20
C LEU A 146 10.40 -3.00 6.90
N PHE A 147 11.10 -3.96 6.31
CA PHE A 147 12.34 -4.49 6.86
C PHE A 147 13.54 -3.58 6.55
N ASN A 148 14.50 -3.52 7.47
CA ASN A 148 15.76 -2.82 7.26
C ASN A 148 16.68 -3.64 6.34
N MET A 149 16.39 -3.59 5.04
CA MET A 149 17.11 -4.38 4.02
C MET A 149 18.60 -4.05 3.98
N ALA A 150 19.02 -2.82 4.31
CA ALA A 150 20.43 -2.45 4.37
C ALA A 150 21.16 -3.23 5.48
N ALA A 151 20.63 -3.20 6.71
CA ALA A 151 21.21 -3.92 7.84
C ALA A 151 21.21 -5.44 7.63
N ILE A 152 20.10 -6.00 7.12
CA ILE A 152 19.98 -7.44 6.82
C ILE A 152 20.99 -7.85 5.73
N THR A 153 21.14 -7.03 4.68
CA THR A 153 22.11 -7.29 3.60
C THR A 153 23.55 -7.24 4.13
N GLU A 154 23.89 -6.25 4.94
CA GLU A 154 25.23 -6.13 5.54
C GLU A 154 25.55 -7.32 6.46
N ALA A 155 24.60 -7.74 7.29
CA ALA A 155 24.77 -8.94 8.13
C ALA A 155 24.93 -10.20 7.29
N GLY A 156 24.09 -10.39 6.25
CA GLY A 156 24.19 -11.52 5.32
C GLY A 156 25.53 -11.57 4.60
N GLN A 157 26.00 -10.44 4.04
CA GLN A 157 27.28 -10.36 3.32
C GLN A 157 28.50 -10.66 4.19
N ARG A 158 28.44 -10.37 5.50
CA ARG A 158 29.54 -10.69 6.44
C ARG A 158 29.72 -12.20 6.66
N LYS A 159 28.66 -13.00 6.51
CA LYS A 159 28.64 -14.43 6.87
C LYS A 159 28.48 -15.37 5.67
N VAL A 160 27.63 -14.98 4.73
CA VAL A 160 27.30 -15.78 3.54
C VAL A 160 28.34 -15.50 2.47
N THR A 161 29.40 -16.31 2.44
CA THR A 161 30.47 -16.22 1.44
C THR A 161 30.31 -17.28 0.35
N ASP A 162 30.52 -16.82 -0.88
CA ASP A 162 30.82 -17.62 -2.06
C ASP A 162 29.65 -18.40 -2.70
N THR A 163 28.93 -17.72 -3.60
CA THR A 163 28.10 -18.38 -4.61
C THR A 163 28.80 -18.34 -5.97
N HIS A 164 29.31 -19.49 -6.40
CA HIS A 164 29.90 -19.66 -7.71
C HIS A 164 28.82 -19.59 -8.80
N PHE A 165 28.60 -18.41 -9.37
CA PHE A 165 27.73 -18.24 -10.53
C PHE A 165 28.50 -18.50 -11.85
N PRO A 166 27.87 -19.14 -12.85
CA PRO A 166 28.44 -19.25 -14.18
C PRO A 166 28.71 -17.86 -14.79
N LYS A 167 29.73 -17.76 -15.66
CA LYS A 167 30.09 -16.51 -16.36
C LYS A 167 28.99 -16.11 -17.35
N LEU A 168 28.02 -15.34 -16.88
CA LEU A 168 27.00 -14.68 -17.68
C LEU A 168 27.48 -13.28 -18.11
N GLN A 169 26.70 -12.60 -18.96
CA GLN A 169 26.91 -11.16 -19.20
C GLN A 169 26.90 -10.40 -17.86
N PRO A 170 27.72 -9.34 -17.69
CA PRO A 170 27.74 -8.57 -16.45
C PRO A 170 26.35 -8.01 -16.08
N GLY A 171 25.98 -8.16 -14.80
CA GLY A 171 24.72 -7.69 -14.25
C GLY A 171 23.52 -8.59 -14.53
N VAL A 172 22.34 -8.18 -14.08
CA VAL A 172 21.11 -8.99 -14.13
C VAL A 172 20.67 -9.38 -15.55
N SER A 173 21.10 -8.65 -16.57
CA SER A 173 20.77 -8.93 -17.98
C SER A 173 21.28 -10.31 -18.43
N GLY A 174 22.36 -10.82 -17.83
CA GLY A 174 22.88 -12.16 -18.13
C GLY A 174 21.93 -13.30 -17.77
N PHE A 175 20.95 -13.05 -16.88
CA PHE A 175 19.90 -14.00 -16.48
C PHE A 175 18.66 -13.93 -17.38
N ARG A 176 18.62 -13.04 -18.40
CA ARG A 176 17.49 -12.95 -19.33
C ARG A 176 17.52 -14.13 -20.31
N LEU A 177 16.61 -15.09 -20.11
CA LEU A 177 16.52 -16.29 -20.94
C LEU A 177 15.79 -16.07 -22.28
N SER A 178 14.74 -15.23 -22.29
CA SER A 178 13.84 -15.05 -23.44
C SER A 178 13.59 -13.58 -23.79
N ASN A 179 12.93 -13.34 -24.92
CA ASN A 179 12.43 -12.02 -25.28
C ASN A 179 11.38 -11.52 -24.28
N GLN A 180 11.31 -10.20 -24.10
CA GLN A 180 10.37 -9.59 -23.16
C GLN A 180 8.94 -9.67 -23.70
N PRO A 181 7.94 -10.02 -22.86
CA PRO A 181 6.54 -10.01 -23.25
C PRO A 181 6.05 -8.57 -23.40
N ILE A 182 5.89 -8.10 -24.65
CA ILE A 182 5.55 -6.70 -24.96
C ILE A 182 4.26 -6.22 -24.27
N LEU A 183 3.26 -7.11 -24.13
CA LEU A 183 2.00 -6.80 -23.46
C LEU A 183 2.16 -6.54 -21.95
N LEU A 184 3.24 -7.01 -21.32
CA LEU A 184 3.56 -6.68 -19.92
C LEU A 184 4.46 -5.43 -19.82
N VAL A 185 5.34 -5.22 -20.79
CA VAL A 185 6.21 -4.02 -20.84
C VAL A 185 5.36 -2.75 -20.98
N CYS A 186 4.31 -2.78 -21.80
CA CYS A 186 3.45 -1.63 -22.07
C CYS A 186 2.74 -1.02 -20.84
N PRO A 187 1.98 -1.78 -20.03
CA PRO A 187 1.37 -1.25 -18.81
C PRO A 187 2.41 -0.88 -17.74
N LEU A 188 3.54 -1.59 -17.67
CA LEU A 188 4.65 -1.21 -16.79
C LEU A 188 5.23 0.15 -17.18
N GLN A 189 5.52 0.37 -18.46
CA GLN A 189 6.01 1.65 -18.98
C GLN A 189 5.04 2.80 -18.67
N ALA A 190 3.73 2.58 -18.87
CA ALA A 190 2.70 3.55 -18.55
C ALA A 190 2.70 3.94 -17.07
N SER A 191 2.93 2.99 -16.16
CA SER A 191 3.07 3.23 -14.73
C SER A 191 4.36 4.02 -14.42
N LEU A 192 5.50 3.59 -14.96
CA LEU A 192 6.80 4.23 -14.73
C LEU A 192 6.82 5.69 -15.19
N GLU A 193 6.07 6.03 -16.23
CA GLU A 193 5.90 7.44 -16.66
C GLU A 193 5.20 8.29 -15.61
N VAL A 194 4.19 7.76 -14.92
CA VAL A 194 3.55 8.46 -13.80
C VAL A 194 4.53 8.62 -12.64
N PHE A 195 5.32 7.58 -12.33
CA PHE A 195 6.38 7.70 -11.33
C PHE A 195 7.42 8.76 -11.70
N ASN A 196 7.75 8.91 -12.99
CA ASN A 196 8.69 9.93 -13.48
C ASN A 196 8.12 11.37 -13.45
N MET A 197 6.81 11.55 -13.22
CA MET A 197 6.22 12.88 -12.98
C MET A 197 6.55 13.43 -11.59
N THR A 198 7.11 12.60 -10.70
CA THR A 198 7.46 12.95 -9.33
C THR A 198 8.73 12.21 -8.89
N SER A 199 8.99 12.16 -7.59
CA SER A 199 10.10 11.39 -7.01
C SER A 199 9.60 10.45 -5.92
N MET A 200 10.34 9.36 -5.68
CA MET A 200 10.06 8.45 -4.57
C MET A 200 10.16 9.16 -3.22
N GLN A 201 11.02 10.18 -3.08
CA GLN A 201 11.11 11.00 -1.87
C GLN A 201 9.82 11.78 -1.64
N ALA A 202 9.25 12.40 -2.67
CA ALA A 202 7.99 13.13 -2.56
C ALA A 202 6.82 12.19 -2.25
N LEU A 203 6.74 11.04 -2.94
CA LEU A 203 5.72 10.01 -2.69
C LEU A 203 5.81 9.47 -1.26
N ARG A 204 7.03 9.13 -0.79
CA ARG A 204 7.23 8.63 0.57
C ARG A 204 6.83 9.67 1.61
N ARG A 205 7.17 10.95 1.38
CA ARG A 205 6.79 12.03 2.27
C ARG A 205 5.28 12.21 2.39
N LYS A 206 4.54 12.18 1.27
CA LYS A 206 3.07 12.15 1.29
C LYS A 206 2.56 10.90 2.00
N SER A 207 3.11 9.71 1.71
CA SER A 207 2.69 8.46 2.36
C SER A 207 2.86 8.49 3.87
N LEU A 208 3.94 9.07 4.41
CA LEU A 208 4.14 9.20 5.85
C LEU A 208 3.01 10.01 6.51
N LEU A 209 2.63 11.15 5.93
CA LEU A 209 1.54 11.97 6.46
C LEU A 209 0.17 11.32 6.21
N LEU A 210 -0.07 10.76 5.02
CA LEU A 210 -1.35 10.17 4.64
C LEU A 210 -1.69 8.93 5.48
N THR A 211 -0.74 8.00 5.61
CA THR A 211 -0.91 6.82 6.48
C THR A 211 -0.88 7.22 7.95
N GLY A 212 -0.09 8.24 8.33
CA GLY A 212 -0.09 8.77 9.71
C GLY A 212 -1.41 9.46 10.08
N TYR A 213 -2.09 10.10 9.14
CA TYR A 213 -3.43 10.67 9.34
C TYR A 213 -4.47 9.56 9.57
N LEU A 214 -4.41 8.50 8.77
CA LEU A 214 -5.26 7.31 8.97
C LEU A 214 -5.03 6.69 10.36
N GLU A 215 -3.77 6.49 10.75
CA GLU A 215 -3.40 6.00 12.09
C GLU A 215 -3.95 6.91 13.19
N TYR A 216 -3.81 8.24 13.04
CA TYR A 216 -4.31 9.21 14.01
C TYR A 216 -5.83 9.12 14.21
N LEU A 217 -6.62 9.07 13.12
CA LEU A 217 -8.08 8.97 13.21
C LEU A 217 -8.52 7.63 13.84
N ILE A 218 -7.90 6.51 13.43
CA ILE A 218 -8.21 5.20 14.01
C ILE A 218 -7.94 5.19 15.52
N GLN A 219 -6.79 5.70 15.94
CA GLN A 219 -6.44 5.79 17.36
C GLN A 219 -7.37 6.73 18.12
N HIS A 220 -7.77 7.86 17.53
CA HIS A 220 -8.69 8.80 18.18
C HIS A 220 -10.07 8.18 18.44
N TYR A 221 -10.67 7.53 17.44
CA TYR A 221 -12.05 7.03 17.56
C TYR A 221 -12.17 5.62 18.14
N TYR A 222 -11.18 4.76 17.91
CA TYR A 222 -11.26 3.32 18.14
C TYR A 222 -10.13 2.73 18.99
N SER A 223 -9.41 3.55 19.76
CA SER A 223 -8.56 3.02 20.82
C SER A 223 -9.38 2.30 21.89
N GLU A 224 -8.78 1.31 22.53
CA GLU A 224 -9.37 0.60 23.66
C GLU A 224 -9.56 1.56 24.85
N ASP A 225 -10.78 1.63 25.38
CA ASP A 225 -11.12 2.43 26.57
C ASP A 225 -11.64 1.50 27.67
N PRO A 226 -10.88 1.29 28.76
CA PRO A 226 -11.31 0.47 29.89
C PRO A 226 -12.63 0.96 30.53
N ALA A 227 -13.00 2.24 30.38
CA ALA A 227 -14.27 2.76 30.85
C ALA A 227 -15.47 2.37 29.97
N GLN A 228 -15.23 1.88 28.74
CA GLN A 228 -16.26 1.48 27.77
C GLN A 228 -15.98 0.09 27.17
N PRO A 229 -16.04 -0.99 27.96
CA PRO A 229 -15.64 -2.34 27.53
C PRO A 229 -16.49 -2.94 26.39
N HIS A 230 -17.67 -2.38 26.13
CA HIS A 230 -18.54 -2.81 25.02
C HIS A 230 -18.31 -2.04 23.71
N LYS A 231 -17.48 -0.99 23.72
CA LYS A 231 -17.16 -0.23 22.52
C LYS A 231 -16.21 -1.04 21.65
N ALA A 232 -16.54 -1.16 20.36
CA ALA A 232 -15.63 -1.79 19.40
C ALA A 232 -14.33 -0.99 19.31
N HIS A 233 -13.20 -1.69 19.29
CA HIS A 233 -11.87 -1.10 19.18
C HIS A 233 -11.08 -1.76 18.05
N VAL A 234 -10.09 -1.02 17.57
CA VAL A 234 -9.21 -1.42 16.47
C VAL A 234 -7.79 -1.47 16.98
N HIS A 235 -7.12 -2.60 16.74
CA HIS A 235 -5.70 -2.77 17.01
C HIS A 235 -4.93 -2.74 15.69
N ILE A 236 -3.94 -1.84 15.58
CA ILE A 236 -3.06 -1.73 14.42
C ILE A 236 -1.91 -2.71 14.60
N VAL A 237 -1.88 -3.75 13.78
CA VAL A 237 -0.83 -4.79 13.78
C VAL A 237 0.48 -4.25 13.19
N THR A 238 0.37 -3.37 12.19
CA THR A 238 1.53 -2.74 11.56
C THR A 238 2.33 -1.91 12.58
N PRO A 239 3.69 -1.95 12.55
CA PRO A 239 4.51 -1.18 13.47
C PRO A 239 4.16 0.32 13.50
N SER A 240 4.07 0.90 14.69
CA SER A 240 3.73 2.32 14.89
C SER A 240 4.85 3.27 14.46
N ASP A 241 6.11 2.82 14.47
CA ASP A 241 7.24 3.59 13.96
C ASP A 241 7.07 3.80 12.44
N PRO A 242 6.90 5.06 11.96
CA PRO A 242 6.71 5.33 10.54
C PRO A 242 7.89 4.89 9.67
N GLN A 243 9.10 4.73 10.24
CA GLN A 243 10.26 4.23 9.51
C GLN A 243 10.22 2.70 9.29
N GLN A 244 9.38 1.98 10.02
CA GLN A 244 9.22 0.52 9.95
C GLN A 244 7.92 0.07 9.25
N ARG A 245 7.23 1.00 8.57
CA ARG A 245 6.03 0.68 7.78
C ARG A 245 5.94 1.42 6.45
N GLY A 246 5.23 0.80 5.50
CA GLY A 246 4.89 1.37 4.20
C GLY A 246 3.65 2.27 4.23
N CYS A 247 2.85 2.21 3.17
CA CYS A 247 1.54 2.87 3.10
C CYS A 247 0.40 2.06 3.73
N GLN A 248 0.60 0.74 3.89
CA GLN A 248 -0.37 -0.18 4.45
C GLN A 248 -0.45 -0.07 5.97
N LEU A 249 -1.66 -0.13 6.50
CA LEU A 249 -1.96 -0.53 7.87
C LEU A 249 -2.77 -1.83 7.83
N SER A 250 -2.35 -2.79 8.65
CA SER A 250 -3.04 -4.04 8.92
C SER A 250 -3.79 -3.90 10.24
N LEU A 251 -5.11 -4.02 10.18
CA LEU A 251 -6.03 -3.75 11.27
C LEU A 251 -6.68 -5.04 11.76
N SER A 252 -6.68 -5.26 13.05
CA SER A 252 -7.47 -6.29 13.73
C SER A 252 -8.57 -5.63 14.58
N PHE A 253 -9.71 -6.29 14.70
CA PHE A 253 -10.91 -5.73 15.34
C PHE A 253 -11.34 -6.57 16.53
N SER A 254 -11.91 -5.92 17.56
CA SER A 254 -12.53 -6.63 18.69
C SER A 254 -13.88 -7.28 18.36
N VAL A 255 -14.39 -7.04 17.15
CA VAL A 255 -15.62 -7.60 16.60
C VAL A 255 -15.32 -8.41 15.33
N PRO A 256 -16.21 -9.32 14.89
CA PRO A 256 -15.94 -10.15 13.71
C PRO A 256 -15.63 -9.34 12.45
N ILE A 257 -14.42 -9.48 11.92
CA ILE A 257 -13.92 -8.74 10.74
C ILE A 257 -14.82 -8.89 9.52
N LEU A 258 -15.40 -10.06 9.30
CA LEU A 258 -16.24 -10.33 8.14
C LEU A 258 -17.43 -9.36 8.07
N LYS A 259 -18.00 -8.99 9.22
CA LYS A 259 -19.09 -8.01 9.27
C LYS A 259 -18.60 -6.60 8.91
N ILE A 260 -17.42 -6.22 9.40
CA ILE A 260 -16.79 -4.93 9.09
C ILE A 260 -16.48 -4.85 7.60
N PHE A 261 -15.82 -5.88 7.05
CA PHE A 261 -15.46 -5.97 5.64
C PHE A 261 -16.70 -5.86 4.73
N GLN A 262 -17.76 -6.62 5.01
CA GLN A 262 -19.01 -6.56 4.24
C GLN A 262 -19.67 -5.18 4.31
N GLU A 263 -19.68 -4.52 5.47
CA GLU A 263 -20.28 -3.18 5.60
C GLU A 263 -19.44 -2.10 4.90
N LEU A 264 -18.11 -2.24 4.87
CA LEU A 264 -17.20 -1.39 4.12
C LEU A 264 -17.38 -1.57 2.59
N GLU A 265 -17.44 -2.80 2.10
CA GLU A 265 -17.64 -3.09 0.67
C GLU A 265 -18.99 -2.56 0.15
N LYS A 266 -20.06 -2.71 0.94
CA LYS A 266 -21.38 -2.13 0.63
C LYS A 266 -21.34 -0.62 0.46
N ARG A 267 -20.48 0.06 1.22
CA ARG A 267 -20.28 1.52 1.15
C ARG A 267 -19.17 1.91 0.17
N GLY A 268 -18.70 0.95 -0.62
CA GLY A 268 -17.75 1.16 -1.71
C GLY A 268 -16.34 1.50 -1.25
N VAL A 269 -15.92 0.88 -0.15
CA VAL A 269 -14.51 0.82 0.24
C VAL A 269 -13.90 -0.45 -0.34
N ALA A 270 -12.90 -0.30 -1.21
CA ALA A 270 -12.12 -1.43 -1.72
C ALA A 270 -10.88 -1.63 -0.84
N CYS A 271 -10.88 -2.70 -0.05
CA CYS A 271 -9.80 -3.10 0.85
C CYS A 271 -9.57 -4.62 0.74
N ASP A 272 -8.55 -5.14 1.43
CA ASP A 272 -8.23 -6.58 1.39
C ASP A 272 -8.39 -7.21 2.78
N MET A 273 -9.17 -8.28 2.88
CA MET A 273 -9.32 -9.07 4.10
C MET A 273 -8.44 -10.32 4.01
N ARG A 274 -7.67 -10.59 5.07
CA ARG A 274 -6.85 -11.79 5.20
C ARG A 274 -7.23 -12.58 6.44
N GLU A 275 -7.41 -13.88 6.23
CA GLU A 275 -7.62 -14.83 7.30
C GLU A 275 -6.42 -14.83 8.27
N PRO A 276 -6.63 -15.00 9.59
CA PRO A 276 -7.94 -15.23 10.23
C PRO A 276 -8.72 -13.95 10.58
N ASN A 277 -8.08 -12.78 10.69
CA ASN A 277 -8.76 -11.59 11.26
C ASN A 277 -8.16 -10.22 10.89
N VAL A 278 -7.44 -10.08 9.77
CA VAL A 278 -6.77 -8.82 9.40
C VAL A 278 -7.42 -8.13 8.20
N LEU A 279 -7.68 -6.84 8.34
CA LEU A 279 -8.05 -5.95 7.25
C LEU A 279 -6.84 -5.12 6.84
N ARG A 280 -6.42 -5.20 5.59
CA ARG A 280 -5.34 -4.41 5.03
C ARG A 280 -5.93 -3.22 4.29
N VAL A 281 -5.53 -2.02 4.70
CA VAL A 281 -5.85 -0.75 4.04
C VAL A 281 -4.56 -0.01 3.72
N ALA A 282 -4.40 0.42 2.48
CA ALA A 282 -3.19 1.05 1.98
C ALA A 282 -3.51 2.31 1.18
N PRO A 283 -3.61 3.49 1.82
CA PRO A 283 -3.72 4.76 1.12
C PRO A 283 -2.42 5.08 0.37
N VAL A 284 -2.43 4.93 -0.95
CA VAL A 284 -1.29 5.12 -1.85
C VAL A 284 -1.16 6.59 -2.27
N PRO A 285 0.01 7.24 -2.12
CA PRO A 285 0.18 8.67 -2.37
C PRO A 285 -0.06 9.12 -3.82
N LEU A 286 0.01 8.20 -4.78
CA LEU A 286 -0.21 8.49 -6.20
C LEU A 286 -1.64 8.91 -6.53
N TYR A 287 -2.62 8.32 -5.84
CA TYR A 287 -4.02 8.51 -6.19
C TYR A 287 -4.94 8.67 -5.00
N ASN A 288 -4.57 8.28 -3.77
CA ASN A 288 -5.43 8.55 -2.62
C ASN A 288 -5.24 9.97 -2.05
N SER A 289 -6.32 10.50 -1.53
CA SER A 289 -6.42 11.82 -0.90
C SER A 289 -6.55 11.70 0.62
N PHE A 290 -6.30 12.79 1.34
CA PHE A 290 -6.61 12.88 2.77
C PHE A 290 -8.12 12.80 3.00
N SER A 291 -8.93 13.31 2.08
CA SER A 291 -10.39 13.16 2.10
C SER A 291 -10.82 11.70 1.94
N ASP A 292 -10.11 10.87 1.16
CA ASP A 292 -10.38 9.42 1.11
C ASP A 292 -10.15 8.77 2.48
N VAL A 293 -9.09 9.19 3.19
CA VAL A 293 -8.78 8.70 4.54
C VAL A 293 -9.81 9.13 5.57
N HIS A 294 -10.31 10.37 5.51
CA HIS A 294 -11.35 10.84 6.43
C HIS A 294 -12.72 10.20 6.13
N ARG A 295 -13.04 9.93 4.86
CA ARG A 295 -14.29 9.25 4.47
C ARG A 295 -14.31 7.76 4.84
N PHE A 296 -13.13 7.14 4.95
CA PHE A 296 -12.95 5.76 5.38
C PHE A 296 -13.18 5.63 6.89
#